data_AF-A0A645BFA7-F1
#
_entry.id   AF-A0A645BFA7-F1
#
_cell.length_a   1.000
_cell.length_b   1.000
_cell.length_c   1.000
_cell.angle_alpha   90.00
_cell.angle_beta   90.00
_cell.angle_gamma   90.00
#
_symmetry.space_group_name_H-M   'P 1'
#
loop_
_entity.id
_entity.type
_entity.pdbx_description
1 polymer ?
#
loop_
_entity_poly.entity_id
_entity_poly.type
_entity_poly.pdbx_seq_one_letter_code
_entity_poly.pdbx_strand_id
1 'polypeptide(L)'
;MINKYVLPIPVRFIDNKVFSNKVVDINLTHSEDFLLNTNWNAFDMKYEYLPYMATPQEISYALACQNIAKGDCIDDSKTQLENIRKYYKLWNNYIPAMENNDDSLCEIKVKHIIDNSKKYHAISVETPATKQIKVAVGNARLSENDFIQALKNKPNRSYKRYQQVSKLLHEALEEEVDILVLPENFLPWEWLPDISRLCANNQMALITGVEHILSSKNGLEPQKVYNLTAVILPYVKDSFKFSHVVYHHKVHYSPLEKRKIQGYRMEPFPGDQYQLFQWKDLWFSVYCCFELASINDRSLFKSYADLTVAVEWNSDVIYFSNIIESLCRDLHCYCIQVNSSNYGDSRVISPSKTELRDIIKTKGGLNPTILVDEINIDDLRDFQRKEYELQKEDDRFKPTPPSFLTSVPEHKQNRTLWEHFDELTKIKEMSEID
;
A
#
# COMPACT_ATOMS: atom_id res chain seq x y z
N MET A 1 -18.21 21.73 -19.53
CA MET A 1 -17.29 20.58 -19.47
C MET A 1 -16.98 20.34 -18.00
N ILE A 2 -17.46 19.24 -17.42
CA ILE A 2 -17.18 18.92 -16.02
C ILE A 2 -15.71 18.50 -15.93
N ASN A 3 -14.92 19.16 -15.10
CA ASN A 3 -13.55 18.72 -14.84
C ASN A 3 -13.62 17.36 -14.12
N LYS A 4 -13.20 16.28 -14.79
CA LYS A 4 -13.27 14.92 -14.24
C LYS A 4 -12.47 14.74 -12.93
N TYR A 5 -11.53 15.65 -12.67
CA TYR A 5 -10.71 15.67 -11.46
C TYR A 5 -11.37 16.39 -10.28
N VAL A 6 -12.59 16.90 -10.45
CA VAL A 6 -13.36 17.50 -9.36
C VAL A 6 -14.07 16.43 -8.53
N LEU A 7 -14.29 15.23 -9.09
CA LEU A 7 -14.93 14.13 -8.40
C LEU A 7 -13.92 12.98 -8.17
N PRO A 8 -14.03 12.27 -7.04
CA PRO A 8 -13.13 11.16 -6.72
C PRO A 8 -13.38 9.93 -7.62
N ILE A 9 -14.56 9.84 -8.24
CA ILE A 9 -14.96 8.78 -9.18
C ILE A 9 -15.48 9.39 -10.49
N PRO A 10 -15.51 8.64 -11.61
CA PRO A 10 -16.00 9.17 -12.87
C PRO A 10 -17.48 9.61 -12.79
N VAL A 11 -17.80 10.80 -13.31
CA VAL A 11 -19.13 11.46 -13.22
C VAL A 11 -20.30 10.53 -13.55
N ARG A 12 -20.15 9.63 -14.53
CA ARG A 12 -21.20 8.69 -14.95
C ARG A 12 -21.71 7.77 -13.85
N PHE A 13 -20.90 7.55 -12.81
CA PHE A 13 -21.24 6.73 -11.67
C PHE A 13 -22.23 7.45 -10.75
N ILE A 14 -22.28 8.78 -10.78
CA ILE A 14 -23.20 9.55 -9.94
C ILE A 14 -24.63 9.39 -10.45
N ASP A 15 -25.56 9.06 -9.55
CA ASP A 15 -26.97 8.91 -9.87
C ASP A 15 -27.54 10.19 -10.49
N ASN A 16 -28.30 10.07 -11.57
CA ASN A 16 -28.97 11.20 -12.23
C ASN A 16 -29.85 12.02 -11.28
N LYS A 17 -30.35 11.40 -10.20
CA LYS A 17 -31.14 12.05 -9.16
C LYS A 17 -30.39 13.21 -8.50
N VAL A 18 -29.06 13.11 -8.36
CA VAL A 18 -28.19 14.16 -7.79
C VAL A 18 -28.26 15.44 -8.60
N PHE A 19 -28.36 15.33 -9.93
CA PHE A 19 -28.42 16.48 -10.84
C PHE A 19 -29.85 17.05 -11.01
N SER A 20 -30.88 16.36 -10.49
CA SER A 20 -32.29 16.69 -10.74
C SER A 20 -32.92 17.70 -9.78
N ASN A 21 -32.11 18.36 -8.93
CA ASN A 21 -32.47 19.55 -8.13
C ASN A 21 -33.64 19.40 -7.14
N LYS A 22 -33.95 18.18 -6.66
CA LYS A 22 -34.95 17.95 -5.61
C LYS A 22 -34.29 17.55 -4.29
N VAL A 23 -33.98 18.56 -3.48
CA VAL A 23 -33.79 18.52 -2.01
C VAL A 23 -32.82 17.44 -1.51
N VAL A 24 -31.51 17.72 -1.50
CA VAL A 24 -30.56 17.14 -0.52
C VAL A 24 -29.29 18.04 -0.48
N ASP A 25 -28.80 18.41 0.70
CA ASP A 25 -27.45 18.99 0.89
C ASP A 25 -26.37 17.90 0.64
N ILE A 26 -26.24 17.42 -0.60
CA ILE A 26 -25.24 16.40 -0.98
C ILE A 26 -23.90 17.08 -1.19
N ASN A 27 -22.89 16.65 -0.45
CA ASN A 27 -21.52 17.07 -0.69
C ASN A 27 -20.68 15.92 -1.22
N LEU A 28 -20.58 15.81 -2.56
CA LEU A 28 -19.83 14.75 -3.24
C LEU A 28 -18.31 14.78 -2.98
N THR A 29 -17.79 15.76 -2.24
CA THR A 29 -16.40 15.73 -1.74
C THR A 29 -16.25 14.91 -0.46
N HIS A 30 -17.34 14.42 0.14
CA HIS A 30 -17.35 13.51 1.28
C HIS A 30 -17.63 12.07 0.82
N SER A 31 -16.86 11.14 1.40
CA SER A 31 -16.97 9.70 1.12
C SER A 31 -18.39 9.14 1.25
N GLU A 32 -19.07 9.37 2.38
CA GLU A 32 -20.42 8.84 2.58
C GLU A 32 -21.39 9.32 1.48
N ASP A 33 -21.38 10.61 1.18
CA ASP A 33 -22.30 11.22 0.22
C ASP A 33 -22.08 10.69 -1.20
N PHE A 34 -20.83 10.58 -1.66
CA PHE A 34 -20.61 10.04 -3.00
C PHE A 34 -20.87 8.54 -3.06
N LEU A 35 -20.51 7.76 -2.03
CA LEU A 35 -20.74 6.30 -2.02
C LEU A 35 -22.24 5.95 -2.08
N LEU A 36 -23.08 6.71 -1.36
CA LEU A 36 -24.54 6.52 -1.32
C LEU A 36 -25.28 7.01 -2.58
N ASN A 37 -24.67 7.92 -3.33
CA ASN A 37 -25.26 8.50 -4.53
C ASN A 37 -24.61 8.01 -5.82
N THR A 38 -23.96 6.84 -5.75
CA THR A 38 -23.31 6.20 -6.89
C THR A 38 -24.07 4.97 -7.36
N ASN A 39 -24.34 4.90 -8.66
CA ASN A 39 -24.77 3.70 -9.35
C ASN A 39 -23.58 2.74 -9.58
N TRP A 40 -23.35 1.86 -8.61
CA TRP A 40 -22.31 0.84 -8.68
C TRP A 40 -22.53 -0.24 -9.75
N ASN A 41 -23.70 -0.28 -10.41
CA ASN A 41 -23.97 -1.17 -11.54
C ASN A 41 -23.51 -0.57 -12.89
N ALA A 42 -22.97 0.66 -12.89
CA ALA A 42 -22.52 1.34 -14.10
C ALA A 42 -21.15 0.84 -14.64
N PHE A 43 -20.49 -0.10 -13.95
CA PHE A 43 -19.18 -0.62 -14.36
C PHE A 43 -19.17 -1.26 -15.75
N ASP A 44 -20.21 -2.04 -16.06
CA ASP A 44 -20.38 -2.73 -17.34
C ASP A 44 -21.03 -1.85 -18.43
N MET A 45 -21.35 -0.60 -18.12
CA MET A 45 -21.88 0.35 -19.12
C MET A 45 -20.75 0.96 -19.94
N LYS A 46 -21.08 1.38 -21.18
CA LYS A 46 -20.18 2.09 -22.08
C LYS A 46 -19.71 3.41 -21.43
N TYR A 47 -18.42 3.75 -21.57
CA TYR A 47 -17.89 5.03 -21.09
C TYR A 47 -18.16 6.13 -22.13
N GLU A 48 -18.96 7.12 -21.76
CA GLU A 48 -19.47 8.14 -22.69
C GLU A 48 -18.73 9.49 -22.59
N TYR A 49 -17.86 9.66 -21.59
CA TYR A 49 -17.20 10.94 -21.29
C TYR A 49 -15.81 11.05 -21.97
N LEU A 50 -15.80 11.11 -23.30
CA LEU A 50 -14.62 11.43 -24.11
C LEU A 50 -14.28 12.94 -24.02
N PRO A 51 -12.99 13.35 -24.10
CA PRO A 51 -11.82 12.59 -24.57
C PRO A 51 -10.94 11.99 -23.45
N TYR A 52 -11.40 11.93 -22.20
CA TYR A 52 -10.54 11.52 -21.09
C TYR A 52 -10.45 10.00 -20.96
N MET A 53 -9.22 9.49 -21.03
CA MET A 53 -8.92 8.10 -20.72
C MET A 53 -9.15 7.80 -19.23
N ALA A 54 -9.76 6.66 -18.93
CA ALA A 54 -9.84 6.11 -17.59
C ALA A 54 -8.54 5.39 -17.24
N THR A 55 -7.85 5.86 -16.21
CA THR A 55 -6.55 5.30 -15.81
C THR A 55 -6.72 4.07 -14.91
N PRO A 56 -5.75 3.13 -14.89
CA PRO A 56 -5.79 1.96 -14.01
C PRO A 56 -5.97 2.32 -12.53
N GLN A 57 -5.32 3.38 -12.04
CA GLN A 57 -5.46 3.84 -10.67
C GLN A 57 -6.87 4.41 -10.35
N GLU A 58 -7.52 5.09 -11.30
CA GLU A 58 -8.92 5.54 -11.15
C GLU A 58 -9.89 4.35 -11.07
N ILE A 59 -9.64 3.32 -11.88
CA ILE A 59 -10.43 2.08 -11.85
C ILE A 59 -10.23 1.34 -10.52
N SER A 60 -8.98 1.19 -10.07
CA SER A 60 -8.65 0.59 -8.76
C SER A 60 -9.38 1.28 -7.60
N TYR A 61 -9.37 2.62 -7.58
CA TYR A 61 -10.09 3.41 -6.59
C TYR A 61 -11.61 3.18 -6.64
N ALA A 62 -12.19 3.15 -7.84
CA ALA A 62 -13.63 2.92 -8.02
C ALA A 62 -14.05 1.50 -7.56
N LEU A 63 -13.24 0.47 -7.82
CA LEU A 63 -13.49 -0.90 -7.35
C LEU A 63 -13.46 -0.96 -5.81
N ALA A 64 -12.45 -0.35 -5.18
CA ALA A 64 -12.39 -0.28 -3.73
C ALA A 64 -13.60 0.46 -3.13
N CYS A 65 -14.02 1.58 -3.75
CA CYS A 65 -15.23 2.29 -3.33
C CYS A 65 -16.49 1.42 -3.44
N GLN A 66 -16.61 0.60 -4.50
CA GLN A 66 -17.74 -0.32 -4.66
C GLN A 66 -17.80 -1.32 -3.50
N ASN A 67 -16.67 -1.93 -3.14
CA ASN A 67 -16.62 -2.92 -2.06
C ASN A 67 -16.90 -2.28 -0.70
N ILE A 68 -16.31 -1.11 -0.43
CA ILE A 68 -16.58 -0.33 0.79
C ILE A 68 -18.07 0.04 0.87
N ALA A 69 -18.66 0.49 -0.23
CA ALA A 69 -20.08 0.86 -0.26
C ALA A 69 -20.98 -0.33 0.07
N LYS A 70 -20.63 -1.55 -0.36
CA LYS A 70 -21.38 -2.78 -0.06
C LYS A 70 -21.09 -3.34 1.34
N GLY A 71 -19.96 -2.95 1.95
CA GLY A 71 -19.47 -3.59 3.18
C GLY A 71 -18.74 -4.92 2.91
N ASP A 72 -18.19 -5.09 1.71
CA ASP A 72 -17.46 -6.28 1.27
C ASP A 72 -15.95 -6.10 1.47
N CYS A 73 -15.19 -7.21 1.48
CA CYS A 73 -13.73 -7.13 1.53
C CYS A 73 -13.19 -6.40 0.29
N ILE A 74 -12.04 -5.73 0.41
CA ILE A 74 -11.33 -5.23 -0.77
C ILE A 74 -10.90 -6.43 -1.62
N ASP A 75 -11.02 -6.31 -2.94
CA ASP A 75 -10.59 -7.36 -3.88
C ASP A 75 -9.14 -7.77 -3.58
N ASP A 76 -8.88 -9.07 -3.58
CA ASP A 76 -7.51 -9.58 -3.54
C ASP A 76 -6.73 -9.10 -4.77
N SER A 77 -5.40 -9.09 -4.69
CA SER A 77 -4.56 -8.49 -5.73
C SER A 77 -4.75 -9.12 -7.12
N LYS A 78 -5.10 -10.40 -7.19
CA LYS A 78 -5.35 -11.08 -8.47
C LYS A 78 -6.69 -10.64 -9.06
N THR A 79 -7.77 -10.75 -8.29
CA THR A 79 -9.11 -10.30 -8.69
C THR A 79 -9.12 -8.81 -9.06
N GLN A 80 -8.43 -7.99 -8.26
CA GLN A 80 -8.30 -6.56 -8.51
C GLN A 80 -7.66 -6.29 -9.88
N LEU A 81 -6.54 -6.96 -10.21
CA LEU A 81 -5.86 -6.76 -11.49
C LEU A 81 -6.71 -7.24 -12.68
N GLU A 82 -7.40 -8.37 -12.55
CA GLU A 82 -8.33 -8.88 -13.57
C GLU A 82 -9.46 -7.88 -13.85
N ASN A 83 -10.07 -7.32 -12.79
CA ASN A 83 -11.10 -6.29 -12.89
C ASN A 83 -10.55 -4.99 -13.50
N ILE A 84 -9.36 -4.54 -13.11
CA ILE A 84 -8.71 -3.36 -13.69
C ILE A 84 -8.52 -3.54 -15.19
N ARG A 85 -7.96 -4.67 -15.63
CA ARG A 85 -7.76 -4.98 -17.06
C ARG A 85 -9.08 -5.01 -17.82
N LYS A 86 -10.10 -5.68 -17.27
CA LYS A 86 -11.45 -5.75 -17.84
C LYS A 86 -12.01 -4.35 -18.09
N TYR A 87 -12.06 -3.51 -17.06
CA TYR A 87 -12.69 -2.19 -17.17
C TYR A 87 -11.85 -1.19 -17.95
N TYR A 88 -10.52 -1.30 -17.90
CA TYR A 88 -9.64 -0.47 -18.71
C TYR A 88 -9.87 -0.69 -20.22
N LYS A 89 -9.99 -1.95 -20.66
CA LYS A 89 -10.33 -2.29 -22.05
C LYS A 89 -11.73 -1.79 -22.42
N LEU A 90 -12.71 -2.06 -21.56
CA LEU A 90 -14.10 -1.68 -21.83
C LEU A 90 -14.27 -0.15 -21.95
N TRP A 91 -13.63 0.63 -21.08
CA TRP A 91 -13.86 2.06 -20.99
C TRP A 91 -13.03 2.88 -21.98
N ASN A 92 -11.82 2.42 -22.33
CA ASN A 92 -10.93 3.16 -23.23
C ASN A 92 -10.98 2.66 -24.68
N ASN A 93 -11.16 1.35 -24.88
CA ASN A 93 -11.06 0.74 -26.22
C ASN A 93 -12.41 0.22 -26.73
N TYR A 94 -13.46 0.24 -25.91
CA TYR A 94 -14.76 -0.37 -26.20
C TYR A 94 -14.69 -1.87 -26.58
N ILE A 95 -13.65 -2.56 -26.13
CA ILE A 95 -13.46 -4.00 -26.36
C ILE A 95 -14.14 -4.77 -25.22
N PRO A 96 -15.16 -5.61 -25.50
CA PRO A 96 -15.79 -6.47 -24.50
C PRO A 96 -14.81 -7.53 -23.96
N ALA A 97 -15.03 -7.98 -22.72
CA ALA A 97 -14.13 -8.88 -21.99
C ALA A 97 -13.86 -10.27 -22.65
N MET A 98 -14.55 -10.63 -23.73
CA MET A 98 -14.47 -11.96 -24.35
C MET A 98 -13.42 -12.10 -25.45
N GLU A 99 -12.75 -11.01 -25.87
CA GLU A 99 -11.64 -11.05 -26.83
C GLU A 99 -10.29 -11.15 -26.09
N ASN A 100 -9.76 -12.38 -25.99
CA ASN A 100 -8.92 -12.82 -24.88
C ASN A 100 -7.40 -12.94 -25.16
N ASN A 101 -6.85 -12.24 -26.14
CA ASN A 101 -5.42 -12.31 -26.46
C ASN A 101 -4.78 -10.92 -26.54
N ASP A 102 -4.74 -10.16 -25.43
CA ASP A 102 -4.12 -8.82 -25.48
C ASP A 102 -3.35 -8.45 -24.21
N ASP A 103 -2.17 -7.87 -24.45
CA ASP A 103 -1.02 -7.54 -23.59
C ASP A 103 -1.25 -6.27 -22.74
N SER A 104 -2.51 -5.92 -22.48
CA SER A 104 -2.86 -4.68 -21.79
C SER A 104 -2.44 -4.72 -20.32
N LEU A 105 -1.63 -3.75 -19.87
CA LEU A 105 -1.11 -3.68 -18.50
C LEU A 105 -0.26 -4.92 -18.16
N CYS A 106 0.58 -5.36 -19.10
CA CYS A 106 1.51 -6.49 -18.93
C CYS A 106 2.67 -6.17 -17.97
N GLU A 107 2.90 -4.87 -17.71
CA GLU A 107 3.85 -4.35 -16.73
C GLU A 107 3.51 -4.80 -15.30
N ILE A 108 2.25 -5.20 -15.05
CA ILE A 108 1.80 -5.65 -13.73
C ILE A 108 1.58 -7.16 -13.76
N LYS A 109 2.26 -7.87 -12.86
CA LYS A 109 2.12 -9.31 -12.67
C LYS A 109 1.71 -9.60 -11.24
N VAL A 110 0.76 -10.51 -11.05
CA VAL A 110 0.30 -10.94 -9.73
C VAL A 110 0.29 -12.46 -9.69
N LYS A 111 0.85 -13.02 -8.62
CA LYS A 111 0.81 -14.46 -8.31
C LYS A 111 0.23 -14.66 -6.92
N HIS A 112 -0.72 -15.57 -6.81
CA HIS A 112 -1.20 -16.06 -5.53
C HIS A 112 -0.29 -17.22 -5.09
N ILE A 113 0.31 -17.10 -3.90
CA ILE A 113 1.25 -18.07 -3.36
C ILE A 113 0.71 -18.62 -2.05
N ILE A 114 0.84 -19.94 -1.88
CA ILE A 114 0.52 -20.64 -0.64
C ILE A 114 1.82 -21.18 -0.04
N ASP A 115 2.17 -20.70 1.14
CA ASP A 115 3.35 -21.15 1.88
C ASP A 115 3.02 -21.48 3.33
N ASN A 116 3.27 -22.72 3.75
CA ASN A 116 3.00 -23.23 5.10
C ASN A 116 1.59 -22.83 5.60
N SER A 117 0.57 -23.08 4.79
CA SER A 117 -0.84 -22.72 5.04
C SER A 117 -1.17 -21.23 5.08
N LYS A 118 -0.21 -20.34 4.78
CA LYS A 118 -0.44 -18.90 4.64
C LYS A 118 -0.55 -18.50 3.18
N LYS A 119 -1.54 -17.66 2.89
CA LYS A 119 -1.83 -17.15 1.55
C LYS A 119 -1.32 -15.72 1.43
N TYR A 120 -0.57 -15.44 0.38
CA TYR A 120 -0.14 -14.09 0.05
C TYR A 120 -0.07 -13.88 -1.46
N HIS A 121 0.02 -12.62 -1.86
CA HIS A 121 0.19 -12.25 -3.26
C HIS A 121 1.60 -11.70 -3.49
N ALA A 122 2.33 -12.26 -4.45
CA ALA A 122 3.48 -11.59 -5.04
C ALA A 122 3.00 -10.66 -6.16
N ILE A 123 3.47 -9.42 -6.16
CA ILE A 123 3.04 -8.37 -7.08
C ILE A 123 4.29 -7.73 -7.67
N SER A 124 4.49 -7.83 -8.97
CA SER A 124 5.62 -7.20 -9.67
C SER A 124 5.11 -6.08 -10.56
N VAL A 125 5.76 -4.93 -10.46
CA VAL A 125 5.50 -3.74 -11.26
C VAL A 125 6.76 -3.42 -12.06
N GLU A 126 6.70 -3.69 -13.36
CA GLU A 126 7.82 -3.59 -14.28
C GLU A 126 8.31 -2.14 -14.37
N THR A 127 9.56 -1.95 -13.97
CA THR A 127 10.25 -0.67 -13.92
C THR A 127 11.76 -0.90 -14.07
N PRO A 128 12.53 0.09 -14.55
CA PRO A 128 13.97 -0.02 -14.60
C PRO A 128 14.55 -0.33 -13.21
N ALA A 129 15.39 -1.36 -13.14
CA ALA A 129 16.08 -1.73 -11.91
C ALA A 129 17.05 -0.63 -11.48
N THR A 130 17.20 -0.45 -10.17
CA THR A 130 18.24 0.40 -9.59
C THR A 130 18.89 -0.29 -8.40
N LYS A 131 20.16 0.04 -8.19
CA LYS A 131 21.02 -0.52 -7.14
C LYS A 131 20.76 0.14 -5.79
N GLN A 132 20.39 1.42 -5.83
CA GLN A 132 20.12 2.26 -4.67
C GLN A 132 18.71 2.82 -4.77
N ILE A 133 18.03 2.92 -3.64
CA ILE A 133 16.69 3.50 -3.55
C ILE A 133 16.75 4.63 -2.54
N LYS A 134 16.37 5.83 -2.98
CA LYS A 134 16.21 7.01 -2.12
C LYS A 134 14.88 6.90 -1.40
N VAL A 135 14.92 6.67 -0.09
CA VAL A 135 13.74 6.46 0.75
C VAL A 135 13.51 7.67 1.65
N ALA A 136 12.25 7.96 1.95
CA ALA A 136 11.90 9.02 2.88
C ALA A 136 10.87 8.57 3.92
N VAL A 137 11.06 9.03 5.15
CA VAL A 137 10.07 8.88 6.23
C VAL A 137 9.40 10.22 6.51
N GLY A 138 8.07 10.24 6.50
CA GLY A 138 7.31 11.45 6.79
C GLY A 138 7.18 11.72 8.29
N ASN A 139 7.60 12.91 8.72
CA ASN A 139 7.28 13.45 10.03
C ASN A 139 5.87 14.05 10.01
N ALA A 140 4.86 13.19 10.12
CA ALA A 140 3.46 13.58 10.04
C ALA A 140 2.74 13.41 11.38
N ARG A 141 2.07 14.48 11.83
CA ARG A 141 1.31 14.47 13.09
C ARG A 141 -0.11 13.97 12.87
N LEU A 142 -0.53 13.01 13.67
CA LEU A 142 -1.91 12.52 13.67
C LEU A 142 -2.72 13.07 14.85
N SER A 143 -4.02 13.25 14.61
CA SER A 143 -4.98 13.73 15.59
C SER A 143 -5.98 12.63 15.91
N GLU A 144 -6.12 12.29 17.19
CA GLU A 144 -7.17 11.37 17.64
C GLU A 144 -8.57 11.90 17.34
N ASN A 145 -8.73 13.24 17.31
CA ASN A 145 -9.99 13.83 16.90
C ASN A 145 -10.31 13.53 15.44
N ASP A 146 -9.33 13.49 14.52
CA ASP A 146 -9.61 13.18 13.11
C ASP A 146 -10.16 11.76 12.96
N PHE A 147 -9.59 10.78 13.68
CA PHE A 147 -10.14 9.42 13.78
C PHE A 147 -11.58 9.40 14.32
N ILE A 148 -11.84 10.11 15.43
CA ILE A 148 -13.18 10.19 16.01
C ILE A 148 -14.18 10.84 15.03
N GLN A 149 -13.75 11.88 14.32
CA GLN A 149 -14.60 12.58 13.35
C GLN A 149 -14.88 11.71 12.12
N ALA A 150 -13.92 10.90 11.68
CA ALA A 150 -14.14 9.90 10.62
C ALA A 150 -15.20 8.88 11.04
N LEU A 151 -15.12 8.33 12.26
CA LEU A 151 -16.16 7.43 12.81
C LEU A 151 -17.53 8.11 12.99
N LYS A 152 -17.59 9.44 12.99
CA LYS A 152 -18.84 10.22 13.09
C LYS A 152 -19.35 10.71 11.73
N ASN A 153 -18.76 10.26 10.62
CA ASN A 153 -19.03 10.76 9.27
C ASN A 153 -18.86 12.29 9.12
N LYS A 154 -17.95 12.89 9.87
CA LYS A 154 -17.63 14.32 9.79
C LYS A 154 -16.13 14.53 9.57
N PRO A 155 -15.51 13.83 8.62
CA PRO A 155 -14.06 13.73 8.56
C PRO A 155 -13.43 15.10 8.26
N ASN A 156 -12.24 15.34 8.82
CA ASN A 156 -11.55 16.62 8.65
C ASN A 156 -10.92 16.72 7.25
N ARG A 157 -11.49 17.60 6.41
CA ARG A 157 -10.98 17.95 5.07
C ARG A 157 -10.53 19.41 4.98
N SER A 158 -10.10 19.98 6.10
CA SER A 158 -9.66 21.37 6.14
C SER A 158 -8.50 21.64 5.18
N TYR A 159 -8.47 22.85 4.62
CA TYR A 159 -7.37 23.31 3.78
C TYR A 159 -6.01 23.21 4.50
N LYS A 160 -5.98 23.45 5.82
CA LYS A 160 -4.78 23.28 6.64
C LYS A 160 -4.26 21.84 6.61
N ARG A 161 -5.12 20.83 6.74
CA ARG A 161 -4.72 19.41 6.65
C ARG A 161 -4.21 19.10 5.24
N TYR A 162 -4.86 19.63 4.21
CA TYR A 162 -4.41 19.47 2.82
C TYR A 162 -3.02 20.07 2.61
N GLN A 163 -2.75 21.28 3.12
CA GLN A 163 -1.43 21.90 3.05
C GLN A 163 -0.34 21.07 3.73
N GLN A 164 -0.66 20.40 4.84
CA GLN A 164 0.31 19.52 5.52
C GLN A 164 0.66 18.30 4.67
N VAL A 165 -0.34 17.64 4.07
CA VAL A 165 -0.11 16.52 3.14
C VAL A 165 0.66 16.99 1.91
N SER A 166 0.21 18.09 1.30
CA SER A 166 0.83 18.66 0.11
C SER A 166 2.29 19.04 0.34
N LYS A 167 2.63 19.58 1.51
CA LYS A 167 4.02 19.92 1.87
C LYS A 167 4.92 18.69 1.91
N LEU A 168 4.48 17.60 2.56
CA LEU A 168 5.25 16.35 2.61
C LEU A 168 5.50 15.77 1.21
N LEU A 169 4.46 15.80 0.35
CA LEU A 169 4.57 15.34 -1.03
C LEU A 169 5.52 16.22 -1.85
N HIS A 170 5.42 17.56 -1.72
CA HIS A 170 6.32 18.47 -2.45
C HIS A 170 7.78 18.32 -2.01
N GLU A 171 8.05 18.26 -0.69
CA GLU A 171 9.42 18.03 -0.20
C GLU A 171 9.99 16.71 -0.77
N ALA A 172 9.16 15.65 -0.88
CA ALA A 172 9.61 14.39 -1.45
C ALA A 172 9.89 14.45 -2.96
N LEU A 173 9.13 15.25 -3.70
CA LEU A 173 9.37 15.50 -5.11
C LEU A 173 10.62 16.35 -5.34
N GLU A 174 10.82 17.39 -4.53
CA GLU A 174 12.01 18.26 -4.59
C GLU A 174 13.29 17.49 -4.28
N GLU A 175 13.22 16.55 -3.34
CA GLU A 175 14.32 15.66 -2.99
C GLU A 175 14.42 14.44 -3.92
N GLU A 176 13.62 14.34 -4.99
CA GLU A 176 13.66 13.22 -5.95
C GLU A 176 13.60 11.84 -5.27
N VAL A 177 12.75 11.70 -4.24
CA VAL A 177 12.58 10.47 -3.48
C VAL A 177 11.98 9.38 -4.35
N ASP A 178 12.51 8.15 -4.25
CA ASP A 178 11.94 6.98 -4.91
C ASP A 178 10.72 6.43 -4.17
N ILE A 179 10.82 6.29 -2.83
CA ILE A 179 9.76 5.75 -1.98
C ILE A 179 9.53 6.66 -0.77
N LEU A 180 8.36 7.30 -0.70
CA LEU A 180 7.89 8.00 0.49
C LEU A 180 7.03 7.08 1.35
N VAL A 181 7.31 7.02 2.64
CA VAL A 181 6.50 6.28 3.62
C VAL A 181 5.87 7.23 4.63
N LEU A 182 4.56 7.12 4.83
CA LEU A 182 3.76 7.94 5.74
C LEU A 182 3.02 7.06 6.77
N PRO A 183 2.64 7.60 7.95
CA PRO A 183 2.08 6.80 9.03
C PRO A 183 0.74 6.13 8.71
N GLU A 184 0.33 5.21 9.60
CA GLU A 184 -1.02 4.62 9.63
C GLU A 184 -2.08 5.71 9.82
N ASN A 185 -3.29 5.54 9.25
CA ASN A 185 -4.44 6.45 9.46
C ASN A 185 -4.18 7.93 9.08
N PHE A 186 -3.22 8.20 8.20
CA PHE A 186 -2.80 9.55 7.87
C PHE A 186 -3.67 10.19 6.78
N LEU A 187 -3.75 9.53 5.62
CA LEU A 187 -4.23 10.14 4.39
C LEU A 187 -5.76 10.03 4.22
N PRO A 188 -6.48 11.15 4.00
CA PRO A 188 -7.89 11.11 3.61
C PRO A 188 -8.18 10.28 2.35
N TRP A 189 -9.20 9.42 2.42
CA TRP A 189 -9.61 8.55 1.32
C TRP A 189 -9.91 9.32 0.01
N GLU A 190 -10.54 10.49 0.12
CA GLU A 190 -10.98 11.28 -1.03
C GLU A 190 -9.81 11.93 -1.79
N TRP A 191 -8.61 11.99 -1.20
CA TRP A 191 -7.42 12.58 -1.84
C TRP A 191 -6.56 11.56 -2.58
N LEU A 192 -6.82 10.25 -2.42
CA LEU A 192 -6.06 9.18 -3.08
C LEU A 192 -6.08 9.25 -4.62
N PRO A 193 -7.18 9.60 -5.31
CA PRO A 193 -7.17 9.71 -6.77
C PRO A 193 -6.16 10.76 -7.27
N ASP A 194 -6.06 11.90 -6.60
CA ASP A 194 -5.12 12.96 -6.98
C ASP A 194 -3.69 12.61 -6.61
N ILE A 195 -3.50 11.99 -5.45
CA ILE A 195 -2.16 11.59 -4.98
C ILE A 195 -1.61 10.43 -5.81
N SER A 196 -2.42 9.43 -6.16
CA SER A 196 -2.00 8.33 -7.04
C SER A 196 -1.61 8.82 -8.44
N ARG A 197 -2.27 9.89 -8.92
CA ARG A 197 -1.91 10.59 -10.16
C ARG A 197 -0.63 11.40 -10.02
N LEU A 198 -0.43 12.09 -8.90
CA LEU A 198 0.83 12.78 -8.59
C LEU A 198 2.00 11.79 -8.55
N CYS A 199 1.84 10.65 -7.88
CA CYS A 199 2.82 9.56 -7.86
C CYS A 199 3.11 9.03 -9.28
N ALA A 200 2.07 8.76 -10.07
CA ALA A 200 2.23 8.35 -11.47
C ALA A 200 3.03 9.40 -12.27
N ASN A 201 2.63 10.66 -12.23
CA ASN A 201 3.25 11.72 -13.03
C ASN A 201 4.74 11.94 -12.70
N ASN A 202 5.12 11.71 -11.45
CA ASN A 202 6.49 11.93 -10.95
C ASN A 202 7.31 10.64 -10.80
N GLN A 203 6.72 9.47 -11.03
CA GLN A 203 7.38 8.17 -10.86
C GLN A 203 7.96 7.96 -9.44
N MET A 204 7.27 8.49 -8.43
CA MET A 204 7.55 8.31 -7.00
C MET A 204 6.54 7.34 -6.37
N ALA A 205 7.03 6.30 -5.69
CA ALA A 205 6.19 5.38 -4.94
C ALA A 205 5.76 5.98 -3.59
N LEU A 206 4.57 5.63 -3.13
CA LEU A 206 4.02 6.07 -1.86
C LEU A 206 3.42 4.89 -1.10
N ILE A 207 3.82 4.74 0.17
CA ILE A 207 3.23 3.81 1.13
C ILE A 207 2.64 4.64 2.27
N THR A 208 1.32 4.61 2.45
CA THR A 208 0.66 5.44 3.47
C THR A 208 -0.54 4.74 4.05
N GLY A 209 -0.75 4.91 5.36
CA GLY A 209 -2.04 4.60 5.97
C GLY A 209 -3.12 5.53 5.45
N VAL A 210 -4.29 4.97 5.19
CA VAL A 210 -5.51 5.69 4.85
C VAL A 210 -6.31 5.91 6.13
N GLU A 211 -6.92 7.09 6.27
CA GLU A 211 -7.88 7.36 7.34
C GLU A 211 -8.99 6.29 7.35
N HIS A 212 -9.43 5.88 8.54
CA HIS A 212 -10.48 4.85 8.67
C HIS A 212 -11.72 5.21 7.84
N ILE A 213 -12.22 4.23 7.10
CA ILE A 213 -13.36 4.39 6.19
C ILE A 213 -14.54 3.58 6.71
N LEU A 214 -15.74 4.16 6.63
CA LEU A 214 -16.98 3.49 6.99
C LEU A 214 -17.66 2.91 5.75
N SER A 215 -18.19 1.69 5.87
CA SER A 215 -19.11 1.16 4.87
C SER A 215 -20.39 2.00 4.79
N SER A 216 -21.15 1.88 3.70
CA SER A 216 -22.51 2.45 3.66
C SER A 216 -23.38 1.89 4.79
N LYS A 217 -24.35 2.71 5.24
CA LYS A 217 -25.34 2.27 6.23
C LYS A 217 -26.33 1.30 5.60
N ASN A 218 -26.33 0.06 6.07
CA ASN A 218 -27.23 -1.00 5.59
C ASN A 218 -28.33 -1.35 6.61
N GLY A 219 -28.87 -0.33 7.29
CA GLY A 219 -30.05 -0.44 8.16
C GLY A 219 -29.83 -1.16 9.50
N LEU A 220 -29.72 -2.49 9.47
CA LEU A 220 -29.76 -3.34 10.67
C LEU A 220 -28.38 -3.75 11.19
N GLU A 221 -27.38 -3.84 10.32
CA GLU A 221 -26.03 -4.27 10.68
C GLU A 221 -25.15 -3.11 11.14
N PRO A 222 -24.19 -3.34 12.06
CA PRO A 222 -23.17 -2.35 12.39
C PRO A 222 -22.41 -1.93 11.13
N GLN A 223 -22.10 -0.64 11.00
CA GLN A 223 -21.19 -0.22 9.94
C GLN A 223 -19.82 -0.84 10.15
N LYS A 224 -19.24 -1.33 9.06
CA LYS A 224 -17.89 -1.88 9.04
C LYS A 224 -16.89 -0.73 8.95
N VAL A 225 -15.79 -0.85 9.70
CA VAL A 225 -14.70 0.13 9.72
C VAL A 225 -13.45 -0.48 9.10
N TYR A 226 -13.06 0.04 7.95
CA TYR A 226 -11.87 -0.37 7.21
C TYR A 226 -10.65 0.42 7.70
N ASN A 227 -9.54 -0.28 7.89
CA ASN A 227 -8.22 0.31 8.06
C ASN A 227 -7.34 -0.21 6.92
N LEU A 228 -6.95 0.70 6.02
CA LEU A 228 -6.27 0.38 4.78
C LEU A 228 -4.90 1.06 4.74
N THR A 229 -3.92 0.38 4.17
CA THR A 229 -2.63 0.97 3.78
C THR A 229 -2.54 0.97 2.26
N ALA A 230 -2.45 2.15 1.67
CA ALA A 230 -2.29 2.31 0.23
C ALA A 230 -0.81 2.16 -0.16
N VAL A 231 -0.54 1.25 -1.09
CA VAL A 231 0.76 1.05 -1.74
C VAL A 231 0.60 1.47 -3.19
N ILE A 232 1.22 2.59 -3.56
CA ILE A 232 1.11 3.23 -4.88
C ILE A 232 2.45 3.06 -5.58
N LEU A 233 2.47 2.25 -6.65
CA LEU A 233 3.67 1.92 -7.41
C LEU A 233 3.56 2.46 -8.83
N PRO A 234 4.31 3.51 -9.19
CA PRO A 234 4.23 4.11 -10.51
C PRO A 234 5.02 3.30 -11.54
N TYR A 235 4.57 3.36 -12.79
CA TYR A 235 5.23 2.73 -13.93
C TYR A 235 4.94 3.53 -15.22
N VAL A 236 5.60 3.14 -16.30
CA VAL A 236 5.42 3.73 -17.63
C VAL A 236 4.99 2.64 -18.60
N LYS A 237 3.94 2.92 -19.38
CA LYS A 237 3.48 2.09 -20.49
C LYS A 237 3.30 2.97 -21.73
N ASP A 238 3.92 2.61 -22.86
CA ASP A 238 3.77 3.32 -24.13
C ASP A 238 3.99 4.85 -24.02
N SER A 239 4.94 5.28 -23.18
CA SER A 239 5.23 6.69 -22.79
C SER A 239 4.21 7.37 -21.87
N PHE A 240 3.11 6.70 -21.51
CA PHE A 240 2.15 7.17 -20.52
C PHE A 240 2.55 6.73 -19.12
N LYS A 241 2.34 7.62 -18.16
CA LYS A 241 2.65 7.37 -16.74
C LYS A 241 1.41 6.91 -15.99
N PHE A 242 1.53 5.79 -15.30
CA PHE A 242 0.45 5.19 -14.52
C PHE A 242 0.93 4.84 -13.11
N SER A 243 0.00 4.43 -12.27
CA SER A 243 0.31 3.80 -10.99
C SER A 243 -0.57 2.58 -10.75
N HIS A 244 0.02 1.54 -10.18
CA HIS A 244 -0.71 0.41 -9.64
C HIS A 244 -0.92 0.65 -8.15
N VAL A 245 -2.19 0.66 -7.72
CA VAL A 245 -2.57 0.98 -6.35
C VAL A 245 -3.17 -0.26 -5.71
N VAL A 246 -2.53 -0.73 -4.64
CA VAL A 246 -2.98 -1.85 -3.80
C VAL A 246 -3.37 -1.30 -2.44
N TYR A 247 -4.54 -1.71 -1.94
CA TYR A 247 -5.02 -1.33 -0.62
C TYR A 247 -4.85 -2.53 0.32
N HIS A 248 -3.73 -2.59 1.03
CA HIS A 248 -3.52 -3.60 2.05
C HIS A 248 -4.57 -3.43 3.16
N HIS A 249 -5.41 -4.44 3.33
CA HIS A 249 -6.50 -4.44 4.29
C HIS A 249 -6.02 -5.04 5.61
N LYS A 250 -5.96 -4.21 6.66
CA LYS A 250 -5.36 -4.59 7.94
C LYS A 250 -5.95 -5.89 8.48
N VAL A 251 -5.08 -6.85 8.76
CA VAL A 251 -5.41 -8.20 9.23
C VAL A 251 -5.57 -8.22 10.75
N HIS A 252 -4.74 -7.47 11.47
CA HIS A 252 -4.73 -7.47 12.93
C HIS A 252 -4.95 -6.08 13.54
N TYR A 253 -6.20 -5.81 13.92
CA TYR A 253 -6.56 -4.64 14.72
C TYR A 253 -6.05 -4.78 16.17
N SER A 254 -5.52 -3.69 16.72
CA SER A 254 -5.07 -3.68 18.11
C SER A 254 -6.27 -3.74 19.08
N PRO A 255 -6.10 -4.26 20.32
CA PRO A 255 -7.19 -4.28 21.30
C PRO A 255 -7.78 -2.90 21.59
N LEU A 256 -6.94 -1.85 21.64
CA LEU A 256 -7.38 -0.47 21.89
C LEU A 256 -8.20 0.08 20.71
N GLU A 257 -7.75 -0.16 19.50
CA GLU A 257 -8.44 0.24 18.27
C GLU A 257 -9.81 -0.45 18.15
N LYS A 258 -9.87 -1.77 18.37
CA LYS A 258 -11.14 -2.52 18.44
C LYS A 258 -12.09 -1.93 19.47
N ARG A 259 -11.60 -1.66 20.69
CA ARG A 259 -12.40 -1.04 21.76
C ARG A 259 -12.96 0.31 21.34
N LYS A 260 -12.16 1.16 20.69
CA LYS A 260 -12.60 2.48 20.22
C LYS A 260 -13.69 2.36 19.15
N ILE A 261 -13.47 1.52 18.14
CA ILE A 261 -14.45 1.27 17.05
C ILE A 261 -15.77 0.73 17.62
N GLN A 262 -15.70 -0.31 18.45
CA GLN A 262 -16.88 -0.92 19.08
C GLN A 262 -17.60 0.05 20.04
N GLY A 263 -16.87 0.96 20.68
CA GLY A 263 -17.43 2.03 21.50
C GLY A 263 -18.35 2.98 20.72
N TYR A 264 -18.18 3.09 19.41
CA TYR A 264 -19.07 3.81 18.49
C TYR A 264 -20.14 2.93 17.85
N ARG A 265 -20.33 1.68 18.35
CA ARG A 265 -21.29 0.68 17.84
C ARG A 265 -21.02 0.27 16.39
N MET A 266 -19.76 0.25 16.01
CA MET A 266 -19.28 -0.17 14.70
C MET A 266 -18.44 -1.44 14.82
N GLU A 267 -18.21 -2.12 13.70
CA GLU A 267 -17.45 -3.35 13.66
C GLU A 267 -16.09 -3.13 12.96
N PRO A 268 -14.95 -3.45 13.60
CA PRO A 268 -13.67 -3.47 12.91
C PRO A 268 -13.70 -4.59 11.87
N PHE A 269 -13.32 -4.28 10.63
CA PHE A 269 -13.43 -5.24 9.54
C PHE A 269 -12.02 -5.66 9.09
N PRO A 270 -11.51 -6.84 9.50
CA PRO A 270 -10.17 -7.27 9.15
C PRO A 270 -10.09 -7.84 7.73
N GLY A 271 -8.95 -7.60 7.07
CA GLY A 271 -8.53 -8.38 5.91
C GLY A 271 -7.93 -9.72 6.30
N ASP A 272 -7.48 -10.47 5.30
CA ASP A 272 -6.99 -11.85 5.47
C ASP A 272 -5.72 -12.16 4.64
N GLN A 273 -5.08 -11.13 4.06
CA GLN A 273 -4.02 -11.30 3.08
C GLN A 273 -2.85 -10.35 3.28
N TYR A 274 -1.66 -10.86 2.95
CA TYR A 274 -0.41 -10.10 2.86
C TYR A 274 0.11 -10.06 1.43
N GLN A 275 1.01 -9.12 1.16
CA GLN A 275 1.57 -8.90 -0.17
C GLN A 275 3.10 -8.76 -0.12
N LEU A 276 3.77 -9.36 -1.10
CA LEU A 276 5.18 -9.14 -1.42
C LEU A 276 5.24 -8.34 -2.72
N PHE A 277 5.72 -7.12 -2.66
CA PHE A 277 5.83 -6.22 -3.79
C PHE A 277 7.23 -6.30 -4.42
N GLN A 278 7.31 -6.12 -5.72
CA GLN A 278 8.54 -5.86 -6.46
C GLN A 278 8.38 -4.58 -7.29
N TRP A 279 9.28 -3.63 -7.09
CA TRP A 279 9.32 -2.37 -7.82
C TRP A 279 10.75 -1.84 -7.88
N LYS A 280 11.23 -1.41 -9.05
CA LYS A 280 12.63 -1.03 -9.28
C LYS A 280 13.66 -2.11 -8.90
N ASP A 281 13.24 -3.38 -9.00
CA ASP A 281 13.97 -4.55 -8.49
C ASP A 281 14.12 -4.61 -6.96
N LEU A 282 13.47 -3.73 -6.19
CA LEU A 282 13.34 -3.87 -4.75
C LEU A 282 12.19 -4.81 -4.40
N TRP A 283 12.45 -5.87 -3.62
CA TRP A 283 11.40 -6.72 -3.06
C TRP A 283 11.04 -6.26 -1.66
N PHE A 284 9.77 -5.99 -1.38
CA PHE A 284 9.37 -5.48 -0.08
C PHE A 284 7.97 -5.88 0.37
N SER A 285 7.77 -5.88 1.68
CA SER A 285 6.49 -6.14 2.33
C SER A 285 6.01 -4.92 3.11
N VAL A 286 4.71 -4.86 3.38
CA VAL A 286 4.09 -3.80 4.18
C VAL A 286 3.28 -4.43 5.30
N TYR A 287 3.46 -3.91 6.52
CA TYR A 287 2.68 -4.27 7.70
C TYR A 287 2.08 -3.02 8.34
N CYS A 288 0.87 -3.16 8.89
CA CYS A 288 0.14 -2.09 9.54
C CYS A 288 0.14 -2.26 11.06
N CYS A 289 1.05 -1.56 11.74
CA CYS A 289 1.13 -1.46 13.20
C CYS A 289 1.08 -2.83 13.90
N PHE A 290 -0.04 -3.17 14.53
CA PHE A 290 -0.19 -4.33 15.41
C PHE A 290 0.04 -5.68 14.72
N GLU A 291 0.04 -5.74 13.38
CA GLU A 291 0.48 -6.91 12.63
C GLU A 291 1.92 -7.33 12.94
N LEU A 292 2.80 -6.36 13.24
CA LEU A 292 4.18 -6.62 13.65
C LEU A 292 4.28 -7.40 14.98
N ALA A 293 3.24 -7.39 15.80
CA ALA A 293 3.20 -8.18 17.03
C ALA A 293 3.05 -9.69 16.74
N SER A 294 2.61 -10.06 15.54
CA SER A 294 2.51 -11.45 15.09
C SER A 294 3.84 -11.91 14.49
N ILE A 295 4.57 -12.74 15.25
CA ILE A 295 5.82 -13.37 14.76
C ILE A 295 5.55 -14.18 13.49
N ASN A 296 4.40 -14.86 13.43
CA ASN A 296 4.04 -15.67 12.28
C ASN A 296 3.84 -14.83 11.02
N ASP A 297 3.27 -13.63 11.13
CA ASP A 297 2.98 -12.80 9.95
C ASP A 297 4.21 -12.04 9.48
N ARG A 298 4.98 -11.48 10.41
CA ARG A 298 6.20 -10.75 10.07
C ARG A 298 7.34 -11.65 9.57
N SER A 299 7.26 -12.96 9.77
CA SER A 299 8.24 -13.94 9.22
C SER A 299 7.92 -14.41 7.80
N LEU A 300 6.74 -14.06 7.26
CA LEU A 300 6.20 -14.60 6.01
C LEU A 300 7.14 -14.42 4.80
N PHE A 301 7.86 -13.30 4.76
CA PHE A 301 8.72 -12.94 3.64
C PHE A 301 10.22 -13.06 3.94
N LYS A 302 10.58 -13.90 4.91
CA LYS A 302 11.98 -14.16 5.28
C LYS A 302 12.78 -14.58 4.05
N SER A 303 13.97 -13.98 3.86
CA SER A 303 14.84 -14.13 2.69
C SER A 303 14.32 -13.49 1.39
N TYR A 304 13.01 -13.38 1.21
CA TYR A 304 12.39 -12.78 0.01
C TYR A 304 12.36 -11.25 0.05
N ALA A 305 12.14 -10.62 1.20
CA ALA A 305 12.14 -9.16 1.29
C ALA A 305 13.58 -8.61 1.36
N ASP A 306 13.87 -7.59 0.54
CA ASP A 306 15.03 -6.69 0.70
C ASP A 306 14.70 -5.53 1.66
N LEU A 307 13.41 -5.19 1.76
CA LEU A 307 12.87 -4.16 2.64
C LEU A 307 11.56 -4.62 3.29
N THR A 308 11.35 -4.30 4.56
CA THR A 308 10.03 -4.38 5.21
C THR A 308 9.59 -3.02 5.70
N VAL A 309 8.40 -2.60 5.31
CA VAL A 309 7.81 -1.31 5.68
C VAL A 309 6.72 -1.51 6.71
N ALA A 310 6.74 -0.70 7.76
CA ALA A 310 5.73 -0.67 8.80
C ALA A 310 5.17 0.75 8.95
N VAL A 311 3.86 0.88 8.81
CA VAL A 311 3.15 2.14 9.08
C VAL A 311 2.44 2.03 10.42
N GLU A 312 2.58 3.05 11.27
CA GLU A 312 2.15 2.98 12.66
C GLU A 312 1.44 4.23 13.15
N TRP A 313 0.49 4.03 14.06
CA TRP A 313 0.01 5.08 14.94
C TRP A 313 -0.08 4.55 16.37
N ASN A 314 1.09 4.33 16.98
CA ASN A 314 1.19 3.65 18.28
C ASN A 314 2.03 4.41 19.31
N SER A 315 1.54 4.45 20.55
CA SER A 315 2.22 5.09 21.68
C SER A 315 3.24 4.18 22.38
N ASP A 316 3.17 2.86 22.19
CA ASP A 316 4.10 1.88 22.77
C ASP A 316 5.40 1.80 21.97
N VAL A 317 6.09 2.93 21.90
CA VAL A 317 7.26 3.14 21.05
C VAL A 317 8.37 2.13 21.33
N ILE A 318 8.61 1.77 22.59
CA ILE A 318 9.70 0.86 22.97
C ILE A 318 9.41 -0.56 22.46
N TYR A 319 8.16 -1.02 22.57
CA TYR A 319 7.78 -2.34 22.08
C TYR A 319 7.99 -2.48 20.57
N PHE A 320 7.48 -1.53 19.78
CA PHE A 320 7.64 -1.55 18.31
C PHE A 320 9.09 -1.32 17.88
N SER A 321 9.83 -0.43 18.56
CA SER A 321 11.28 -0.26 18.38
C SER A 321 12.02 -1.61 18.49
N ASN A 322 11.74 -2.37 19.56
CA ASN A 322 12.39 -3.67 19.77
C ASN A 322 12.00 -4.69 18.70
N ILE A 323 10.74 -4.67 18.25
CA ILE A 323 10.27 -5.53 17.17
C ILE A 323 11.03 -5.24 15.88
N ILE A 324 11.09 -3.99 15.44
CA ILE A 324 11.73 -3.63 14.17
C ILE A 324 13.23 -3.87 14.19
N GLU A 325 13.89 -3.64 15.33
CA GLU A 325 15.31 -3.98 15.50
C GLU A 325 15.57 -5.47 15.37
N SER A 326 14.73 -6.32 15.98
CA SER A 326 14.81 -7.78 15.82
C SER A 326 14.51 -8.18 14.38
N LEU A 327 13.42 -7.67 13.81
CA LEU A 327 12.92 -8.02 12.49
C LEU A 327 13.97 -7.78 11.41
N CYS A 328 14.65 -6.64 11.46
CA CYS A 328 15.71 -6.28 10.53
C CYS A 328 16.82 -7.35 10.51
N ARG A 329 17.19 -7.90 11.67
CA ARG A 329 18.20 -8.96 11.79
C ARG A 329 17.65 -10.35 11.46
N ASP A 330 16.42 -10.63 11.84
CA ASP A 330 15.76 -11.94 11.67
C ASP A 330 15.39 -12.23 10.21
N LEU A 331 14.97 -11.21 9.46
CA LEU A 331 14.73 -11.31 8.02
C LEU A 331 15.97 -10.99 7.19
N HIS A 332 16.96 -10.34 7.81
CA HIS A 332 18.17 -9.84 7.17
C HIS A 332 17.89 -8.91 5.98
N CYS A 333 17.05 -7.90 6.23
CA CYS A 333 16.61 -6.93 5.23
C CYS A 333 16.62 -5.53 5.84
N TYR A 334 16.54 -4.48 5.01
CA TYR A 334 16.24 -3.14 5.52
C TYR A 334 14.85 -3.13 6.17
N CYS A 335 14.61 -2.27 7.14
CA CYS A 335 13.25 -1.98 7.60
C CYS A 335 12.99 -0.47 7.64
N ILE A 336 11.78 -0.08 7.30
CA ILE A 336 11.29 1.29 7.47
C ILE A 336 10.11 1.23 8.43
N GLN A 337 10.16 1.99 9.52
CA GLN A 337 9.05 2.16 10.45
C GLN A 337 8.67 3.63 10.40
N VAL A 338 7.40 3.94 10.14
CA VAL A 338 6.91 5.32 10.17
C VAL A 338 5.73 5.42 11.11
N ASN A 339 5.96 6.05 12.25
CA ASN A 339 4.94 6.33 13.25
C ASN A 339 4.52 7.80 13.19
N SER A 340 3.38 8.10 13.80
CA SER A 340 2.94 9.48 14.02
C SER A 340 3.99 10.29 14.76
N SER A 341 4.23 11.52 14.31
CA SER A 341 5.20 12.44 14.92
C SER A 341 4.82 12.86 16.35
N ASN A 342 3.61 12.55 16.82
CA ASN A 342 3.22 12.70 18.23
C ASN A 342 4.03 11.79 19.16
N TYR A 343 4.35 10.58 18.70
CA TYR A 343 5.05 9.55 19.48
C TYR A 343 6.50 9.41 19.03
N GLY A 344 6.70 9.58 17.71
CA GLY A 344 7.99 9.50 17.05
C GLY A 344 8.44 8.07 16.84
N ASP A 345 9.75 7.93 16.73
CA ASP A 345 10.44 6.68 16.43
C ASP A 345 10.28 6.18 14.99
N SER A 346 10.04 7.12 14.06
CA SER A 346 10.16 6.82 12.65
C SER A 346 11.63 6.60 12.29
N ARG A 347 11.93 5.53 11.57
CA ARG A 347 13.30 5.07 11.32
C ARG A 347 13.44 4.32 10.00
N VAL A 348 14.65 4.38 9.46
CA VAL A 348 15.15 3.48 8.42
C VAL A 348 16.31 2.73 9.04
N ILE A 349 16.27 1.40 9.02
CA ILE A 349 17.21 0.55 9.73
C ILE A 349 17.81 -0.50 8.80
N SER A 350 19.11 -0.76 8.97
CA SER A 350 19.87 -1.76 8.22
C SER A 350 20.31 -2.93 9.11
N PRO A 351 20.52 -4.14 8.56
CA PRO A 351 20.95 -5.31 9.35
C PRO A 351 22.45 -5.26 9.67
N SER A 352 22.96 -4.10 10.08
CA SER A 352 24.37 -3.79 10.32
C SER A 352 24.71 -3.71 11.82
N LYS A 353 25.93 -3.26 12.13
CA LYS A 353 26.39 -3.05 13.52
C LYS A 353 25.63 -1.87 14.14
N THR A 354 25.45 -1.89 15.46
CA THR A 354 24.61 -0.92 16.20
C THR A 354 24.92 0.54 15.85
N GLU A 355 26.18 0.87 15.57
CA GLU A 355 26.62 2.24 15.27
C GLU A 355 26.15 2.74 13.90
N LEU A 356 25.91 1.83 12.95
CA LEU A 356 25.50 2.11 11.55
C LEU A 356 24.05 1.67 11.27
N ARG A 357 23.42 1.05 12.26
CA ARG A 357 22.15 0.35 12.13
C ARG A 357 21.02 1.30 11.77
N ASP A 358 20.89 2.39 12.52
CA ASP A 358 19.84 3.39 12.34
C ASP A 358 20.31 4.41 11.28
N ILE A 359 19.87 4.26 10.03
CA ILE A 359 20.15 5.17 8.90
C ILE A 359 19.42 6.49 9.13
N ILE A 360 18.11 6.40 9.39
CA ILE A 360 17.29 7.51 9.86
C ILE A 360 16.69 7.11 11.21
N LYS A 361 16.64 8.06 12.14
CA LYS A 361 15.85 7.93 13.38
C LYS A 361 15.37 9.29 13.85
N THR A 362 14.05 9.45 14.01
CA THR A 362 13.47 10.70 14.49
C THR A 362 12.51 10.50 15.65
N LYS A 363 12.55 11.43 16.61
CA LYS A 363 11.63 11.45 17.76
C LYS A 363 10.28 12.12 17.43
N GLY A 364 10.11 12.63 16.21
CA GLY A 364 8.91 13.34 15.81
C GLY A 364 9.06 14.87 15.90
N GLY A 365 7.93 15.57 15.99
CA GLY A 365 7.90 17.03 16.04
C GLY A 365 6.63 17.63 15.44
N LEU A 366 6.50 18.96 15.54
CA LEU A 366 5.32 19.69 15.08
C LEU A 366 5.30 19.92 13.57
N ASN A 367 6.47 20.14 12.97
CA ASN A 367 6.57 20.55 11.58
C ASN A 367 6.41 19.35 10.65
N PRO A 368 5.46 19.38 9.70
CA PRO A 368 5.44 18.40 8.62
C PRO A 368 6.72 18.56 7.80
N THR A 369 7.51 17.49 7.75
CA THR A 369 8.73 17.41 6.92
C THR A 369 9.06 15.96 6.62
N ILE A 370 9.98 15.70 5.72
CA ILE A 370 10.52 14.37 5.46
C ILE A 370 11.98 14.28 5.92
N LEU A 371 12.42 13.05 6.21
CA LEU A 371 13.84 12.73 6.34
C LEU A 371 14.18 11.73 5.25
N VAL A 372 15.25 12.00 4.53
CA VAL A 372 15.61 11.28 3.30
C VAL A 372 17.00 10.67 3.46
N ASP A 373 17.15 9.44 3.00
CA ASP A 373 18.43 8.74 2.91
C ASP A 373 18.33 7.64 1.84
N GLU A 374 19.40 6.89 1.64
CA GLU A 374 19.49 5.86 0.61
C GLU A 374 19.73 4.47 1.22
N ILE A 375 19.16 3.45 0.58
CA ILE A 375 19.46 2.05 0.88
C ILE A 375 20.11 1.40 -0.34
N ASN A 376 21.12 0.55 -0.10
CA ASN A 376 21.86 -0.13 -1.17
C ASN A 376 21.48 -1.62 -1.23
N ILE A 377 20.65 -1.95 -2.21
CA ILE A 377 20.09 -3.29 -2.39
C ILE A 377 21.16 -4.25 -2.92
N ASP A 378 22.03 -3.77 -3.81
CA ASP A 378 23.11 -4.58 -4.38
C ASP A 378 24.09 -5.01 -3.30
N ASP A 379 24.52 -4.09 -2.44
CA ASP A 379 25.43 -4.39 -1.33
C ASP A 379 24.82 -5.43 -0.38
N LEU A 380 23.52 -5.31 -0.07
CA LEU A 380 22.80 -6.25 0.77
C LEU A 380 22.81 -7.67 0.15
N ARG A 381 22.47 -7.78 -1.14
CA ARG A 381 22.39 -9.08 -1.83
C ARG A 381 23.76 -9.71 -2.04
N ASP A 382 24.76 -8.90 -2.39
CA ASP A 382 26.15 -9.36 -2.52
C ASP A 382 26.69 -9.90 -1.19
N PHE A 383 26.33 -9.25 -0.08
CA PHE A 383 26.65 -9.77 1.25
C PHE A 383 25.91 -11.09 1.55
N GLN A 384 24.60 -11.15 1.28
CA GLN A 384 23.78 -12.33 1.56
C GLN A 384 24.19 -13.59 0.76
N ARG A 385 24.89 -13.43 -0.37
CA ARG A 385 25.44 -14.54 -1.17
C ARG A 385 26.68 -15.18 -0.58
N LYS A 386 27.35 -14.49 0.35
CA LYS A 386 28.56 -15.01 1.00
C LYS A 386 28.19 -16.00 2.09
N GLU A 387 29.01 -17.02 2.25
CA GLU A 387 28.97 -17.90 3.43
C GLU A 387 29.53 -17.17 4.66
N TYR A 388 29.25 -17.72 5.85
CA TYR A 388 29.56 -17.10 7.14
C TYR A 388 31.01 -16.58 7.27
N GLU A 389 32.01 -17.35 6.84
CA GLU A 389 33.42 -16.96 6.97
C GLU A 389 33.72 -15.67 6.19
N LEU A 390 33.17 -15.53 4.97
CA LEU A 390 33.34 -14.33 4.16
C LEU A 390 32.44 -13.16 4.62
N GLN A 391 31.26 -13.46 5.21
CA GLN A 391 30.42 -12.44 5.83
C GLN A 391 31.09 -11.83 7.07
N LYS A 392 31.86 -12.62 7.82
CA LYS A 392 32.56 -12.17 9.03
C LYS A 392 33.69 -11.19 8.72
N GLU A 393 34.26 -11.26 7.53
CA GLU A 393 35.29 -10.32 7.02
C GLU A 393 34.68 -9.05 6.40
N ASP A 394 33.37 -9.01 6.18
CA ASP A 394 32.65 -7.89 5.58
C ASP A 394 31.92 -7.07 6.65
N ASP A 395 32.40 -5.86 6.91
CA ASP A 395 31.90 -5.01 7.99
C ASP A 395 30.59 -4.27 7.68
N ARG A 396 30.06 -4.39 6.46
CA ARG A 396 28.84 -3.66 6.04
C ARG A 396 27.59 -4.14 6.75
N PHE A 397 27.45 -5.45 6.94
CA PHE A 397 26.28 -6.06 7.57
C PHE A 397 26.70 -7.10 8.60
N LYS A 398 25.79 -7.41 9.53
CA LYS A 398 26.00 -8.51 10.48
C LYS A 398 25.57 -9.83 9.81
N PRO A 399 26.15 -11.00 10.14
CA PRO A 399 25.89 -12.25 9.43
C PRO A 399 24.42 -12.64 9.28
N THR A 400 24.09 -13.37 8.22
CA THR A 400 22.73 -13.86 7.96
C THR A 400 22.26 -14.81 9.07
N PRO A 401 20.96 -14.77 9.44
CA PRO A 401 20.42 -15.61 10.50
C PRO A 401 20.31 -17.08 10.05
N PRO A 402 20.11 -18.02 11.00
CA PRO A 402 19.85 -19.41 10.66
C PRO A 402 18.65 -19.56 9.72
N SER A 403 18.71 -20.55 8.82
CA SER A 403 17.65 -20.83 7.84
C SER A 403 17.33 -19.66 6.90
N PHE A 404 18.30 -18.76 6.66
CA PHE A 404 18.22 -17.81 5.55
C PHE A 404 18.47 -18.56 4.23
N LEU A 405 17.64 -18.32 3.21
CA LEU A 405 17.74 -19.00 1.93
C LEU A 405 18.75 -18.28 1.03
N THR A 406 19.98 -18.79 0.98
CA THR A 406 21.09 -18.18 0.22
C THR A 406 20.91 -18.23 -1.30
N SER A 407 20.03 -19.09 -1.81
CA SER A 407 19.65 -19.12 -3.24
C SER A 407 18.76 -17.94 -3.65
N VAL A 408 17.99 -17.35 -2.72
CA VAL A 408 17.05 -16.27 -3.04
C VAL A 408 17.76 -15.00 -3.53
N PRO A 409 18.84 -14.50 -2.88
CA PRO A 409 19.63 -13.40 -3.42
C PRO A 409 20.15 -13.64 -4.85
N GLU A 410 20.58 -14.87 -5.16
CA GLU A 410 21.02 -15.23 -6.52
C GLU A 410 19.86 -15.14 -7.53
N HIS A 411 18.68 -15.68 -7.18
CA HIS A 411 17.50 -15.56 -8.02
C HIS A 411 17.10 -14.09 -8.27
N LYS A 412 17.21 -13.21 -7.26
CA LYS A 412 16.96 -11.78 -7.41
C LYS A 412 17.95 -11.12 -8.38
N GLN A 413 19.25 -11.34 -8.18
CA GLN A 413 20.30 -10.78 -9.03
C GLN A 413 20.18 -11.25 -10.49
N ASN A 414 19.80 -12.51 -10.70
CA ASN A 414 19.56 -13.08 -12.02
C ASN A 414 18.17 -12.74 -12.60
N ARG A 415 17.31 -12.03 -11.84
CA ARG A 415 15.92 -11.70 -12.19
C ARG A 415 15.06 -12.93 -12.51
N THR A 416 15.31 -14.02 -11.79
CA THR A 416 14.61 -15.31 -11.93
C THR A 416 13.74 -15.66 -10.73
N LEU A 417 13.67 -14.78 -9.71
CA LEU A 417 12.89 -15.05 -8.50
C LEU A 417 11.38 -15.19 -8.81
N TRP A 418 10.89 -14.48 -9.82
CA TRP A 418 9.49 -14.61 -10.23
C TRP A 418 9.19 -16.01 -10.75
N GLU A 419 10.03 -16.57 -11.61
CA GLU A 419 9.94 -17.94 -12.14
C GLU A 419 10.14 -18.97 -11.02
N HIS A 420 11.04 -18.71 -10.08
CA HIS A 420 11.28 -19.59 -8.93
C HIS A 420 10.00 -19.82 -8.09
N PHE A 421 9.13 -18.80 -7.95
CA PHE A 421 7.83 -18.99 -7.29
C PHE A 421 6.92 -19.99 -8.02
N ASP A 422 7.02 -20.13 -9.34
CA ASP A 422 6.24 -21.12 -10.09
C ASP A 422 6.74 -22.54 -9.81
N GLU A 423 8.05 -22.71 -9.71
CA GLU A 423 8.66 -24.00 -9.39
C GLU A 423 8.27 -24.46 -7.98
N LEU A 424 8.33 -23.56 -6.99
CA LEU A 424 7.92 -23.85 -5.61
C LEU A 424 6.45 -24.26 -5.50
N THR A 425 5.58 -23.61 -6.28
CA THR A 425 4.13 -23.92 -6.28
C THR A 425 3.88 -25.31 -6.87
N LYS A 426 4.51 -25.63 -8.00
CA LYS A 426 4.40 -26.95 -8.65
C LYS A 426 4.90 -28.10 -7.76
N ILE A 427 6.03 -27.90 -7.08
CA ILE A 427 6.60 -28.93 -6.18
C ILE A 427 5.64 -29.24 -5.03
N LYS A 428 4.99 -28.23 -4.46
CA LYS A 428 4.01 -28.41 -3.38
C LYS A 428 2.76 -29.14 -3.84
N GLU A 429 2.20 -28.77 -4.98
CA GLU A 429 1.04 -29.44 -5.57
C GLU A 429 1.32 -30.92 -5.85
N MET A 430 2.55 -31.27 -6.26
CA MET A 430 2.95 -32.67 -6.44
C MET A 430 3.08 -33.43 -5.11
N SER A 431 3.54 -32.77 -4.04
CA SER A 431 3.74 -33.41 -2.72
C SER A 431 2.46 -33.64 -1.90
N GLU A 432 1.34 -32.99 -2.26
CA GLU A 432 0.04 -33.20 -1.61
C GLU A 432 -0.80 -34.32 -2.25
N ILE A 433 -0.31 -34.91 -3.35
CA ILE A 433 -0.97 -36.00 -4.09
C ILE A 433 -0.44 -37.39 -3.65
N ASP A 434 0.69 -37.44 -2.95
CA ASP A 434 1.29 -38.63 -2.33
C ASP A 434 0.99 -38.69 -0.82
#